data_AF-A0A2K2V7J3-F1
#
_entry.id   AF-A0A2K2V7J3-F1
#
_cell.length_a   1.000
_cell.length_b   1.000
_cell.length_c   1.000
_cell.angle_alpha   90.00
_cell.angle_beta   90.00
_cell.angle_gamma   90.00
#
_symmetry.space_group_name_H-M   'P 1'
#
loop_
_entity.id
_entity.type
_entity.pdbx_description
1 polymer ?
#
loop_
_entity_poly.entity_id
_entity_poly.type
_entity_poly.pdbx_seq_one_letter_code
_entity_poly.pdbx_strand_id
1 'polypeptide(L)' 'HILGHGVTARLYIRRSKKGLRQITLVKSPYLPEDSVEIKITEHGIEDA' A
#
# COMPACT_ATOMS: atom_id res chain seq x y z
N HIS A 1 18.44 3.59 -12.25
CA HIS A 1 17.01 3.17 -12.20
C HIS A 1 16.16 4.42 -11.97
N ILE A 2 15.57 4.98 -13.02
CA ILE A 2 15.00 6.36 -13.04
C ILE A 2 13.78 6.52 -12.09
N LEU A 3 13.02 5.45 -11.87
CA LEU A 3 11.77 5.49 -11.08
C LEU A 3 11.96 5.65 -9.56
N GLY A 4 13.17 5.45 -9.03
CA GLY A 4 13.42 5.43 -7.59
C GLY A 4 13.83 6.78 -6.97
N HIS A 5 14.09 7.80 -7.79
CA HIS A 5 14.70 9.06 -7.34
C HIS A 5 13.70 10.20 -7.16
N GLY A 6 12.49 10.11 -7.72
CA GLY A 6 11.43 11.12 -7.58
C GLY A 6 10.30 10.74 -6.62
N VAL A 7 10.37 9.58 -5.96
CA VAL A 7 9.27 9.03 -5.15
C VAL A 7 9.68 8.95 -3.69
N THR A 8 8.87 9.57 -2.81
CA THR A 8 9.10 9.59 -1.36
C THR A 8 8.61 8.31 -0.67
N ALA A 9 7.49 7.74 -1.09
CA ALA A 9 6.97 6.49 -0.55
C ALA A 9 6.68 5.48 -1.65
N ARG A 10 7.12 4.22 -1.48
CA ARG A 10 6.78 3.12 -2.39
C ARG A 10 5.91 2.12 -1.68
N LEU A 11 4.71 1.91 -2.21
CA LEU A 11 3.75 0.95 -1.69
C LEU A 11 3.69 -0.28 -2.60
N TYR A 12 3.66 -1.45 -2.00
CA TYR A 12 3.34 -2.71 -2.66
C TYR A 12 1.93 -3.12 -2.28
N ILE A 13 1.06 -3.26 -3.29
CA ILE A 13 -0.35 -3.60 -3.08
C ILE A 13 -0.54 -5.05 -3.51
N ARG A 14 -0.85 -5.91 -2.55
CA ARG A 14 -1.16 -7.33 -2.76
C ARG A 14 -2.66 -7.55 -2.69
N ARG A 15 -3.21 -8.23 -3.70
CA ARG A 15 -4.62 -8.62 -3.73
C ARG A 15 -4.89 -9.80 -2.78
N SER A 16 -5.86 -9.62 -1.88
CA SER A 16 -6.40 -10.65 -0.99
C SER A 16 -7.80 -11.10 -1.45
N LYS A 17 -8.53 -11.83 -0.60
CA LYS A 17 -9.89 -12.32 -0.89
C LYS A 17 -10.93 -11.22 -0.65
N LYS A 18 -12.12 -11.36 -1.27
CA LYS A 18 -13.33 -10.55 -0.97
C LYS A 18 -13.11 -9.02 -0.96
N GLY A 19 -12.34 -8.48 -1.90
CA GLY A 19 -12.10 -7.05 -2.00
C GLY A 19 -10.98 -6.51 -1.10
N LEU A 20 -10.41 -7.33 -0.22
CA LEU A 20 -9.29 -6.94 0.64
C LEU A 20 -7.99 -6.73 -0.16
N ARG A 21 -7.17 -5.77 0.29
CA ARG A 21 -5.82 -5.51 -0.21
C ARG A 21 -4.88 -5.34 0.98
N GLN A 22 -3.75 -6.02 0.95
CA GLN A 22 -2.66 -5.74 1.87
C GLN A 22 -1.73 -4.73 1.21
N ILE A 23 -1.56 -3.56 1.83
CA ILE A 23 -0.67 -2.50 1.40
C ILE A 23 0.57 -2.57 2.27
N THR A 24 1.75 -2.71 1.66
CA THR A 24 3.03 -2.71 2.36
C THR A 24 3.83 -1.48 1.97
N LEU A 25 4.33 -0.74 2.96
CA LEU A 25 5.32 0.32 2.73
C LEU A 25 6.69 -0.31 2.52
N VAL A 26 7.18 -0.31 1.29
CA VAL A 26 8.44 -0.95 0.88
C VAL A 26 9.62 0.02 0.89
N LYS A 27 9.35 1.34 0.86
CA LYS A 27 10.40 2.35 1.01
C LYS A 27 9.80 3.66 1.46
N SER A 28 10.39 4.27 2.48
CA SER A 28 10.16 5.65 2.88
C SER A 28 11.46 6.23 3.48
N PRO A 29 11.75 7.53 3.31
CA PRO A 29 12.87 8.18 3.98
C PRO A 29 12.68 8.32 5.50
N TYR A 30 11.44 8.25 6.01
CA TYR A 30 11.14 8.61 7.41
C TYR A 30 10.25 7.62 8.16
N LEU A 31 9.74 6.58 7.48
CA LEU A 31 8.83 5.60 8.09
C LEU A 31 9.43 4.19 8.00
N PRO A 32 9.25 3.36 9.04
CA PRO A 32 9.62 1.95 8.97
C PRO A 32 8.76 1.22 7.95
N GLU A 33 9.26 0.08 7.45
CA GLU A 33 8.46 -0.83 6.65
C GLU A 33 7.33 -1.40 7.51
N ASP A 34 6.09 -1.27 7.04
CA ASP A 34 4.90 -1.77 7.73
C ASP A 34 3.82 -2.14 6.71
N SER A 35 2.82 -2.90 7.14
CA SER A 35 1.70 -3.30 6.29
C SER A 35 0.35 -3.14 6.98
N VAL A 36 -0.64 -2.71 6.20
CA VAL A 36 -2.03 -2.56 6.61
C VAL A 36 -2.95 -3.29 5.64
N GLU A 37 -4.06 -3.83 6.14
CA GLU A 37 -5.13 -4.35 5.30
C GLU A 37 -6.22 -3.30 5.11
N ILE A 38 -6.68 -3.13 3.87
CA ILE A 38 -7.81 -2.29 3.52
C ILE A 38 -8.85 -3.11 2.76
N LYS A 39 -10.08 -2.61 2.69
CA LYS A 39 -11.15 -3.18 1.89
C LYS A 39 -11.57 -2.22 0.78
N ILE A 40 -11.66 -2.73 -0.44
CA ILE A 40 -12.27 -1.98 -1.55
C ILE A 40 -13.73 -2.39 -1.65
N THR A 41 -14.64 -1.43 -1.47
CA THR A 41 -16.10 -1.57 -1.55
C THR A 41 -16.65 -0.73 -2.71
N GLU A 42 -17.97 -0.76 -2.92
CA GLU A 42 -18.64 0.12 -3.88
C GLU A 42 -18.58 1.61 -3.47
N HIS A 43 -18.35 1.89 -2.18
CA HIS A 43 -18.21 3.25 -1.65
C HIS A 43 -16.78 3.77 -1.67
N GLY A 44 -15.78 2.92 -1.98
CA GLY A 44 -14.38 3.30 -2.10
C GLY A 44 -13.44 2.42 -1.28
N ILE A 45 -12.45 3.05 -0.62
CA ILE A 45 -11.49 2.39 0.26
C ILE A 45 -11.94 2.58 1.71
N GLU A 46 -12.08 1.47 2.42
CA GLU A 46 -12.49 1.41 3.82
C GLU A 46 -11.45 0.62 4.63
N ASP A 47 -11.46 0.81 5.95
CA ASP A 47 -10.71 -0.05 6.86
C ASP A 47 -11.28 -1.49 6.82
N ALA A 48 -10.39 -2.47 6.94
CA ALA A 48 -10.73 -3.90 6.83
C ALA A 48 -11.43 -4.47 8.08
#